data_AF-A0ABD0PI74-F1
#
_entry.id   AF-A0ABD0PI74-F1
#
_cell.length_a   1.000
_cell.length_b   1.000
_cell.length_c   1.000
_cell.angle_alpha   90.00
_cell.angle_beta   90.00
_cell.angle_gamma   90.00
#
_symmetry.space_group_name_H-M   'P 1'
#
loop_
_entity.id
_entity.type
_entity.pdbx_description
1 polymer ?
#
loop_
_entity_poly.entity_id
_entity_poly.type
_entity_poly.pdbx_seq_one_letter_code
_entity_poly.pdbx_strand_id
1 'polypeptide(L)'
;LQVTAALISKYPSILPADDLMPLLGLLCQLQGQQQRRNERGPYVLHCLREVALCHAKSSGNCSVHAAEVGRLWGRVWVLALRGVGQTESLCLELLRIMVKESLVPVDREFWKVFSGAVCKPSL
;
A
#
# COMPACT_ATOMS: atom_id res chain seq x y z
N LEU A 1 0.60 -14.96 3.40
CA LEU A 1 0.69 -13.85 2.41
C LEU A 1 0.17 -14.26 1.05
N GLN A 2 0.78 -15.21 0.33
CA GLN A 2 0.27 -15.62 -1.00
C GLN A 2 -1.16 -16.20 -0.94
N VAL A 3 -1.43 -17.12 0.00
CA VAL A 3 -2.78 -17.65 0.24
C VAL A 3 -3.76 -16.54 0.61
N THR A 4 -3.35 -15.63 1.50
CA THR A 4 -4.13 -14.46 1.89
C THR A 4 -4.50 -13.59 0.69
N ALA A 5 -3.53 -13.28 -0.17
CA ALA A 5 -3.75 -12.49 -1.39
C ALA A 5 -4.72 -13.21 -2.35
N ALA A 6 -4.54 -14.52 -2.57
CA ALA A 6 -5.43 -15.30 -3.42
C ALA A 6 -6.88 -15.33 -2.89
N LEU A 7 -7.05 -15.46 -1.57
CA LEU A 7 -8.37 -15.44 -0.94
C LEU A 7 -9.05 -14.08 -1.07
N ILE A 8 -8.33 -12.97 -0.82
CA ILE A 8 -8.86 -11.61 -0.96
C ILE A 8 -9.23 -11.31 -2.41
N SER A 9 -8.37 -11.72 -3.36
CA SER A 9 -8.63 -11.55 -4.79
C SER A 9 -9.91 -12.26 -5.23
N LYS A 10 -10.07 -13.52 -4.77
CA LYS A 10 -11.20 -14.38 -5.15
C LYS A 10 -12.49 -14.04 -4.41
N TYR A 11 -12.40 -13.57 -3.18
CA TYR A 11 -13.53 -13.30 -2.30
C TYR A 11 -13.36 -11.93 -1.61
N PRO A 12 -13.62 -10.81 -2.29
CA PRO A 12 -13.44 -9.47 -1.71
C PRO A 12 -14.27 -9.24 -0.44
N SER A 13 -15.39 -9.94 -0.28
CA SER A 13 -16.24 -9.89 0.91
C SER A 13 -15.68 -10.65 2.12
N ILE A 14 -14.58 -11.41 1.96
CA ILE A 14 -13.95 -12.18 3.04
C ILE A 14 -13.21 -11.31 4.05
N LEU A 15 -12.99 -10.03 3.72
CA LEU A 15 -12.31 -9.08 4.58
C LEU A 15 -13.35 -8.10 5.16
N PRO A 16 -13.85 -8.34 6.39
CA PRO A 16 -14.70 -7.39 7.09
C PRO A 16 -14.01 -6.02 7.20
N ALA A 17 -14.81 -4.96 7.25
CA ALA A 17 -14.29 -3.60 7.41
C ALA A 17 -13.44 -3.46 8.68
N ASP A 18 -13.78 -4.20 9.74
CA ASP A 18 -13.07 -4.19 11.03
C ASP A 18 -11.70 -4.87 10.97
N ASP A 19 -11.51 -5.85 10.08
CA ASP A 19 -10.25 -6.59 9.92
C ASP A 19 -9.27 -5.92 8.95
N LEU A 20 -9.76 -4.96 8.15
CA LEU A 20 -8.93 -4.24 7.19
C LEU A 20 -7.80 -3.48 7.88
N MET A 21 -8.12 -2.70 8.92
CA MET A 21 -7.13 -1.90 9.65
C MET A 21 -6.00 -2.75 10.26
N PRO A 22 -6.27 -3.83 11.03
CA PRO A 22 -5.21 -4.66 11.59
C PRO A 22 -4.40 -5.38 10.51
N LEU A 23 -5.05 -5.87 9.44
CA LEU A 23 -4.34 -6.50 8.32
C LEU A 23 -3.41 -5.52 7.62
N LEU A 24 -3.90 -4.32 7.29
CA LEU A 24 -3.11 -3.28 6.63
C LEU A 24 -1.95 -2.82 7.53
N GLY A 25 -2.16 -2.71 8.83
CA GLY A 25 -1.12 -2.40 9.82
C GLY A 25 0.01 -3.44 9.82
N LEU A 26 -0.35 -4.73 9.83
CA LEU A 26 0.62 -5.82 9.75
C LEU A 26 1.40 -5.79 8.42
N LEU A 27 0.72 -5.61 7.30
CA LEU A 27 1.36 -5.53 5.98
C LEU A 27 2.31 -4.33 5.88
N CYS A 28 1.96 -3.17 6.44
CA CYS A 28 2.85 -2.01 6.52
C CYS A 28 4.14 -2.33 7.27
N GLN A 29 4.04 -3.01 8.42
CA GLN A 29 5.20 -3.41 9.22
C GLN A 29 6.08 -4.39 8.44
N LEU A 30 5.48 -5.39 7.79
CA LEU A 30 6.20 -6.37 6.99
C LEU A 30 6.89 -5.72 5.78
N GLN A 31 6.25 -4.78 5.09
CA GLN A 31 6.84 -4.05 3.96
C GLN A 31 8.10 -3.29 4.40
N GLY A 32 8.04 -2.58 5.53
CA GLY A 32 9.19 -1.87 6.09
C GLY A 32 10.34 -2.79 6.51
N GLN A 33 10.03 -3.96 7.07
CA GLN A 33 11.05 -4.96 7.44
C GLN A 33 11.71 -5.59 6.20
N GLN A 34 10.95 -5.79 5.12
CA GLN A 34 11.44 -6.47 3.91
C GLN A 34 12.38 -5.64 3.08
N GLN A 35 12.27 -4.31 3.12
CA GLN A 35 13.23 -3.39 2.51
C GLN A 35 14.69 -3.65 2.97
N ARG A 36 14.87 -4.29 4.14
CA ARG A 36 16.18 -4.62 4.71
C ARG A 36 16.64 -6.05 4.42
N ARG A 37 15.73 -6.95 3.99
CA ARG A 37 15.98 -8.41 3.98
C ARG A 37 15.76 -9.12 2.64
N ASN A 38 15.39 -8.40 1.57
CA ASN A 38 15.34 -8.79 0.15
C ASN A 38 14.55 -10.06 -0.26
N GLU A 39 14.24 -10.99 0.63
CA GLU A 39 13.71 -12.31 0.24
C GLU A 39 12.18 -12.40 0.16
N ARG A 40 11.46 -11.50 0.84
CA ARG A 40 10.00 -11.62 0.99
C ARG A 40 9.19 -10.42 0.45
N GLY A 41 9.89 -9.40 -0.05
CA GLY A 41 9.34 -8.15 -0.62
C GLY A 41 8.17 -8.35 -1.59
N PRO A 42 8.31 -9.22 -2.61
CA PRO A 42 7.27 -9.39 -3.64
C PRO A 42 5.93 -9.86 -3.07
N TYR A 43 5.93 -10.72 -2.06
CA TYR A 43 4.70 -11.29 -1.51
C TYR A 43 3.88 -10.30 -0.69
N VAL A 44 4.54 -9.35 -0.01
CA VAL A 44 3.83 -8.29 0.72
C VAL A 44 3.27 -7.27 -0.24
N LEU A 45 4.02 -6.87 -1.27
CA LEU A 45 3.54 -5.96 -2.29
C LEU A 45 2.33 -6.53 -3.04
N HIS A 46 2.38 -7.81 -3.41
CA HIS A 46 1.23 -8.48 -4.01
C HIS A 46 0.03 -8.56 -3.05
N CYS A 47 0.26 -8.81 -1.76
CA CYS A 47 -0.84 -8.84 -0.79
C CYS A 47 -1.46 -7.44 -0.59
N LEU A 48 -0.63 -6.39 -0.52
CA LEU A 48 -1.07 -5.00 -0.43
C LEU A 48 -1.87 -4.58 -1.67
N ARG A 49 -1.49 -5.04 -2.86
CA ARG A 49 -2.23 -4.84 -4.10
C ARG A 49 -3.66 -5.38 -4.01
N GLU A 50 -3.81 -6.63 -3.60
CA GLU A 50 -5.15 -7.24 -3.48
C GLU A 50 -5.99 -6.55 -2.38
N VAL A 51 -5.37 -6.18 -1.26
CA VAL A 51 -6.04 -5.42 -0.19
C VAL A 51 -6.49 -4.05 -0.68
N ALA A 52 -5.69 -3.34 -1.49
CA ALA A 52 -6.04 -2.05 -2.07
C ALA A 52 -7.27 -2.16 -2.99
N LEU A 53 -7.27 -3.14 -3.89
CA LEU A 53 -8.40 -3.42 -4.79
C LEU A 53 -9.66 -3.85 -4.04
N CYS A 54 -9.50 -4.64 -2.98
CA CYS A 54 -10.59 -5.06 -2.11
C CYS A 54 -11.19 -3.88 -1.36
N HIS A 55 -10.36 -3.03 -0.75
CA HIS A 55 -10.80 -1.86 0.00
C HIS A 55 -11.56 -0.87 -0.89
N ALA A 56 -11.07 -0.63 -2.12
CA ALA A 56 -11.73 0.24 -3.09
C ALA A 56 -13.13 -0.23 -3.48
N LYS A 57 -13.36 -1.55 -3.56
CA LYS A 57 -14.69 -2.12 -3.83
C LYS A 57 -15.65 -2.00 -2.64
N SER A 58 -15.12 -1.91 -1.43
CA SER A 58 -15.89 -1.87 -0.18
C SER A 58 -16.08 -0.45 0.38
N SER A 59 -15.50 0.58 -0.24
CA SER A 59 -15.42 1.95 0.29
C SER A 59 -16.74 2.74 0.32
N GLY A 60 -17.88 2.10 0.00
CA GLY A 60 -19.21 2.67 0.21
C GLY A 60 -19.62 2.76 1.68
N ASN A 61 -18.89 2.12 2.58
CA ASN A 61 -19.21 2.07 4.01
C ASN A 61 -18.26 2.97 4.81
N CYS A 62 -18.78 4.08 5.31
CA CYS A 62 -18.08 5.02 6.18
C CYS A 62 -17.61 4.27 7.45
N SER A 63 -16.33 3.91 7.52
CA SER A 63 -15.80 3.15 8.64
C SER A 63 -15.39 4.07 9.79
N VAL A 64 -15.58 3.60 11.02
CA VAL A 64 -15.14 4.30 12.25
C VAL A 64 -13.63 4.60 12.24
N HIS A 65 -12.87 3.85 11.43
CA HIS A 65 -11.41 3.89 11.35
C HIS A 65 -10.89 4.53 10.04
N ALA A 66 -11.71 5.28 9.31
CA ALA A 66 -11.33 5.82 7.99
C ALA A 66 -10.04 6.67 8.06
N ALA A 67 -9.86 7.45 9.14
CA ALA A 67 -8.67 8.25 9.36
C ALA A 67 -7.42 7.39 9.61
N GLU A 68 -7.50 6.36 10.47
CA GLU A 68 -6.40 5.41 10.68
C GLU A 68 -6.01 4.69 9.39
N VAL A 69 -7.00 4.21 8.63
CA VAL A 69 -6.79 3.50 7.36
C VAL A 69 -6.10 4.41 6.35
N GLY A 70 -6.52 5.67 6.22
CA GLY A 70 -5.84 6.65 5.38
C GLY A 70 -4.38 6.88 5.79
N ARG A 71 -4.09 6.96 7.09
CA ARG A 71 -2.70 7.07 7.59
C ARG A 71 -1.86 5.85 7.23
N LEU A 72 -2.43 4.65 7.30
CA LEU A 72 -1.74 3.43 6.91
C LEU A 72 -1.45 3.39 5.40
N TRP A 73 -2.41 3.76 4.55
CA TRP A 73 -2.17 3.90 3.11
C TRP A 73 -1.09 4.93 2.79
N GLY A 74 -1.06 6.06 3.51
CA GLY A 74 0.04 7.03 3.41
C GLY A 74 1.41 6.42 3.74
N ARG A 75 1.49 5.50 4.71
CA ARG A 75 2.74 4.78 5.01
C ARG A 75 3.12 3.78 3.91
N VAL A 76 2.16 3.02 3.38
CA VAL A 76 2.37 2.10 2.25
C VAL A 76 2.94 2.85 1.04
N TRP A 77 2.39 4.04 0.75
CA TRP A 77 2.83 4.91 -0.34
C TRP A 77 4.32 5.24 -0.23
N VAL A 78 4.76 5.77 0.91
CA VAL A 78 6.15 6.15 1.15
C VAL A 78 7.09 4.94 1.04
N LEU A 79 6.67 3.77 1.53
CA LEU A 79 7.46 2.55 1.45
C LEU A 79 7.56 2.01 0.02
N ALA A 80 6.45 2.04 -0.74
CA ALA A 80 6.43 1.58 -2.13
C ALA A 80 7.32 2.46 -3.02
N LEU A 81 7.31 3.78 -2.84
CA LEU A 81 8.19 4.72 -3.54
C LEU A 81 9.68 4.43 -3.30
N ARG A 82 10.06 4.11 -2.06
CA ARG A 82 11.43 3.73 -1.72
C ARG A 82 11.84 2.38 -2.31
N GLY A 83 10.87 1.52 -2.64
CA GLY A 83 11.07 0.18 -3.18
C GLY A 83 11.19 0.10 -4.71
N VAL A 84 10.96 1.22 -5.42
CA VAL A 84 10.97 1.27 -6.90
C VAL A 84 12.29 0.80 -7.52
N GLY A 85 13.40 0.76 -6.76
CA GLY A 85 14.68 0.19 -7.26
C GLY A 85 14.80 -1.35 -7.21
N GLN A 86 14.24 -2.01 -6.18
CA GLN A 86 14.43 -3.46 -5.97
C GLN A 86 13.26 -4.32 -6.51
N THR A 87 12.05 -3.76 -6.48
CA THR A 87 10.81 -4.42 -6.89
C THR A 87 9.98 -3.48 -7.75
N GLU A 88 10.61 -2.90 -8.77
CA GLU A 88 10.09 -1.79 -9.58
C GLU A 88 8.66 -2.02 -10.08
N SER A 89 8.42 -3.12 -10.79
CA SER A 89 7.12 -3.41 -11.41
C SER A 89 5.98 -3.51 -10.39
N LEU A 90 6.19 -4.22 -9.28
CA LEU A 90 5.20 -4.41 -8.22
C LEU A 90 4.95 -3.13 -7.44
N CYS A 91 6.00 -2.35 -7.15
CA CYS A 91 5.87 -1.07 -6.49
C CYS A 91 5.08 -0.08 -7.36
N LEU A 92 5.43 0.05 -8.64
CA LEU A 92 4.74 0.94 -9.57
C LEU A 92 3.28 0.54 -9.79
N GLU A 93 2.99 -0.77 -9.86
CA GLU A 93 1.62 -1.25 -9.97
C GLU A 93 0.79 -0.92 -8.71
N LEU A 94 1.35 -1.13 -7.52
CA LEU A 94 0.69 -0.77 -6.26
C LEU A 94 0.43 0.73 -6.17
N LEU A 95 1.44 1.56 -6.49
CA LEU A 95 1.30 3.03 -6.52
C LEU A 95 0.21 3.46 -7.50
N ARG A 96 0.17 2.87 -8.70
CA ARG A 96 -0.88 3.14 -9.71
C ARG A 96 -2.28 2.87 -9.15
N ILE A 97 -2.47 1.72 -8.50
CA ILE A 97 -3.77 1.35 -7.91
C ILE A 97 -4.15 2.34 -6.80
N MET A 98 -3.21 2.68 -5.91
CA MET A 98 -3.48 3.61 -4.81
C MET A 98 -3.94 4.99 -5.30
N VAL A 99 -3.39 5.48 -6.42
CA VAL A 99 -3.83 6.73 -7.06
C VAL A 99 -5.19 6.57 -7.71
N LYS A 100 -5.35 5.52 -8.53
CA LYS A 100 -6.59 5.27 -9.28
C LYS A 100 -7.80 5.14 -8.35
N GLU A 101 -7.62 4.43 -7.24
CA GLU A 101 -8.66 4.14 -6.27
C GLU A 101 -8.73 5.18 -5.12
N SER A 102 -8.04 6.31 -5.24
CA SER A 102 -8.04 7.41 -4.25
C SER A 102 -7.75 6.98 -2.81
N LEU A 103 -6.85 6.01 -2.63
CA LEU A 103 -6.49 5.48 -1.30
C LEU A 103 -5.55 6.39 -0.51
N VAL A 104 -4.91 7.35 -1.19
CA VAL A 104 -4.04 8.36 -0.60
C VAL A 104 -4.48 9.73 -1.11
N PRO A 105 -4.53 10.76 -0.25
CA PRO A 105 -4.80 12.11 -0.72
C PRO A 105 -3.72 12.54 -1.72
N VAL A 106 -4.14 12.86 -2.94
CA VAL A 106 -3.26 13.38 -3.99
C VAL A 106 -3.08 14.88 -3.75
N ASP A 107 -2.33 15.22 -2.70
CA ASP A 107 -2.06 16.60 -2.30
C ASP A 107 -0.71 17.12 -2.84
N ARG A 108 -0.31 18.32 -2.41
CA ARG A 108 0.96 18.92 -2.83
C ARG A 108 2.17 18.09 -2.37
N GLU A 109 2.11 17.45 -1.20
CA GLU A 109 3.20 16.62 -0.68
C GLU A 109 3.33 15.31 -1.48
N PHE A 110 2.21 14.77 -1.96
CA PHE A 110 2.17 13.64 -2.90
C PHE A 110 2.99 13.94 -4.17
N TRP A 111 2.82 15.12 -4.77
CA TRP A 111 3.54 15.53 -5.99
C TRP A 111 5.02 15.87 -5.74
N LYS A 112 5.41 16.26 -4.52
CA LYS A 112 6.82 16.56 -4.20
C LYS A 112 7.77 15.39 -4.42
N VAL A 113 7.26 14.16 -4.32
CA VAL A 113 8.04 12.95 -4.59
C VAL A 113 8.45 12.88 -6.07
N PHE A 114 7.59 13.33 -6.97
CA PHE A 114 7.84 13.30 -8.41
C PHE A 114 8.53 14.56 -8.93
N SER A 115 8.49 15.68 -8.19
CA SER A 115 9.01 16.97 -8.63
C SER A 115 10.54 17.15 -8.43
N GLY A 116 11.30 16.08 -8.21
CA GLY A 116 12.77 16.08 -8.27
C GLY A 116 13.53 16.90 -7.21
N ALA A 117 12.85 17.68 -6.36
CA ALA A 117 13.50 18.61 -5.41
C ALA A 117 14.15 17.94 -4.18
N VAL A 118 14.09 16.61 -4.06
CA VAL A 118 14.68 15.84 -2.95
C VAL A 118 16.01 15.17 -3.34
N CYS A 119 16.53 15.42 -4.54
CA CYS A 119 17.90 15.07 -4.89
C CYS A 119 18.85 16.24 -4.54
N LYS A 120 19.13 16.43 -3.25
CA LYS A 120 20.45 16.95 -2.87
C LYS A 120 21.32 15.72 -2.61
N PRO A 121 22.25 15.36 -3.51
CA PRO A 121 23.30 14.45 -3.14
C PRO A 121 24.03 15.12 -1.97
N SER A 122 24.14 14.42 -0.85
CA SER A 122 25.10 14.79 0.18
C SER A 122 26.49 14.77 -0.46
N LEU A 123 27.05 15.96 -0.69
CA LEU A 123 28.46 16.20 -1.00
C LEU A 123 29.32 15.79 0.20
#